data_AF-A0A258I6C7-F1
#
_entry.id   AF-A0A258I6C7-F1
#
_cell.length_a   1.000
_cell.length_b   1.000
_cell.length_c   1.000
_cell.angle_alpha   90.00
_cell.angle_beta   90.00
_cell.angle_gamma   90.00
#
_symmetry.space_group_name_H-M   'P 1'
#
loop_
_entity.id
_entity.type
_entity.pdbx_description
1 polymer ?
#
loop_
_entity_poly.entity_id
_entity_poly.type
_entity_poly.pdbx_seq_one_letter_code
_entity_poly.pdbx_strand_id
1 'polypeptide(L)'
;MSPEAVASAWIEAAVAGDAAGLRALFAPDCRIFVAGDMPFCGWMDVDAFFAQTAVLPLDGPIMFEIGEMVAQEERVWFEAQSAAKLVGGADYRNIYIFQLQVQDGRITQYKEFGDTLHIWRTIDDPRVRGPAIARQPLLTKVTRRLTGNAIAGGSVHDA
;
A
#
# COMPACT_ATOMS: atom_id res chain seq x y z
N MET A 1 14.43 17.30 0.86
CA MET A 1 14.73 16.08 0.08
C MET A 1 13.87 16.10 -1.17
N SER A 2 14.34 15.58 -2.30
CA SER A 2 13.47 15.37 -3.47
C SER A 2 12.45 14.26 -3.19
N PRO A 3 11.35 14.14 -3.95
CA PRO A 3 10.39 13.04 -3.78
C PRO A 3 11.01 11.65 -3.88
N GLU A 4 11.93 11.45 -4.82
CA GLU A 4 12.68 10.20 -4.99
C GLU A 4 13.54 9.90 -3.77
N ALA A 5 14.24 10.90 -3.23
CA ALA A 5 15.06 10.73 -2.03
C ALA A 5 14.21 10.38 -0.80
N VAL A 6 13.01 10.95 -0.68
CA VAL A 6 12.06 10.58 0.40
C VAL A 6 11.54 9.15 0.20
N ALA A 7 11.24 8.73 -1.04
CA ALA A 7 10.83 7.37 -1.33
C ALA A 7 11.94 6.36 -0.98
N SER A 8 13.18 6.61 -1.38
CA SER A 8 14.32 5.76 -1.03
C SER A 8 14.53 5.68 0.48
N ALA A 9 14.47 6.81 1.20
CA ALA A 9 14.57 6.81 2.66
C ALA A 9 13.43 6.03 3.33
N TRP A 10 12.21 6.09 2.77
CA TRP A 10 11.08 5.30 3.26
C TRP A 10 11.32 3.80 3.07
N ILE A 11 11.81 3.39 1.89
CA ILE A 11 12.12 1.99 1.59
C ILE A 11 13.20 1.46 2.55
N GLU A 12 14.29 2.22 2.69
CA GLU A 12 15.41 1.86 3.56
C GLU A 12 14.97 1.71 5.02
N ALA A 13 14.20 2.66 5.55
CA ALA A 13 13.69 2.61 6.92
C ALA A 13 12.69 1.46 7.13
N ALA A 14 11.83 1.17 6.14
CA ALA A 14 10.87 0.07 6.20
C ALA A 14 11.58 -1.30 6.27
N VAL A 15 12.58 -1.53 5.41
CA VAL A 15 13.34 -2.79 5.39
C VAL A 15 14.23 -2.93 6.63
N ALA A 16 14.79 -1.83 7.14
CA ALA A 16 15.60 -1.82 8.35
C ALA A 16 14.79 -2.03 9.65
N GLY A 17 13.45 -1.97 9.59
CA GLY A 17 12.60 -1.97 10.78
C GLY A 17 12.75 -0.70 11.62
N ASP A 18 13.23 0.40 11.05
CA ASP A 18 13.38 1.69 11.72
C ASP A 18 12.04 2.42 11.76
N ALA A 19 11.15 1.99 12.67
CA ALA A 19 9.83 2.58 12.81
C ALA A 19 9.88 4.08 13.16
N ALA A 20 10.90 4.53 13.90
CA ALA A 20 11.04 5.93 14.29
C ALA A 20 11.45 6.80 13.10
N GLY A 21 12.47 6.38 12.35
CA GLY A 21 12.91 7.05 11.13
C GLY A 21 11.84 7.04 10.05
N LEU A 22 11.18 5.89 9.85
CA LEU A 22 10.07 5.76 8.91
C LEU A 22 8.93 6.74 9.26
N ARG A 23 8.53 6.79 10.53
CA ARG A 23 7.48 7.70 11.01
C ARG A 23 7.86 9.17 10.86
N ALA A 24 9.14 9.51 11.02
CA ALA A 24 9.64 10.88 10.87
C ALA A 24 9.54 11.43 9.44
N LEU A 25 9.40 10.55 8.43
CA LEU A 25 9.21 10.94 7.03
C LEU A 25 7.79 11.43 6.75
N PHE A 26 6.80 11.06 7.56
CA PHE A 26 5.42 11.48 7.37
C PHE A 26 5.19 12.91 7.91
N ALA A 27 4.35 13.66 7.21
CA ALA A 27 3.80 14.90 7.72
C ALA A 27 2.76 14.61 8.82
N PRO A 28 2.58 15.50 9.82
CA PRO A 28 1.61 15.28 10.90
C PRO A 28 0.17 15.09 10.42
N ASP A 29 -0.20 15.70 9.30
CA ASP A 29 -1.51 15.65 8.65
C ASP A 29 -1.55 14.69 7.44
N CYS A 30 -0.54 13.81 7.31
CA CYS A 30 -0.50 12.85 6.23
C CYS A 30 -1.71 11.91 6.26
N ARG A 31 -2.28 11.67 5.09
CA ARG A 31 -3.32 10.65 4.88
C ARG A 31 -2.76 9.43 4.17
N ILE A 32 -3.14 8.26 4.64
CA ILE A 32 -2.61 6.96 4.19
C ILE A 32 -3.77 6.16 3.63
N PHE A 33 -3.61 5.54 2.47
CA PHE A 33 -4.59 4.63 1.87
C PHE A 33 -3.97 3.27 1.63
N VAL A 34 -4.58 2.22 2.16
CA VAL A 34 -4.26 0.83 1.81
C VAL A 34 -5.42 0.26 1.00
N ALA A 35 -5.14 -0.22 -0.22
CA ALA A 35 -6.16 -0.77 -1.10
C ALA A 35 -6.83 -2.03 -0.52
N GLY A 36 -8.12 -2.20 -0.79
CA GLY A 36 -8.91 -3.36 -0.37
C GLY A 36 -10.07 -3.00 0.55
N ASP A 37 -10.62 -4.03 1.19
CA ASP A 37 -11.75 -3.95 2.14
C ASP A 37 -11.56 -4.86 3.36
N MET A 38 -10.34 -5.35 3.62
CA MET A 38 -9.99 -6.00 4.88
C MET A 38 -10.05 -4.98 6.04
N PRO A 39 -10.17 -5.40 7.32
CA PRO A 39 -10.28 -4.47 8.45
C PRO A 39 -9.16 -3.43 8.55
N PHE A 40 -7.96 -3.75 8.08
CA PHE A 40 -6.81 -2.84 8.05
C PHE A 40 -6.71 -1.97 6.76
N CYS A 41 -7.64 -2.10 5.82
CA CYS A 41 -7.64 -1.32 4.57
C CYS A 41 -8.32 0.06 4.73
N GLY A 42 -8.28 0.85 3.66
CA GLY A 42 -8.97 2.14 3.57
C GLY A 42 -8.10 3.33 3.93
N TRP A 43 -8.73 4.50 4.08
CA TRP A 43 -8.06 5.72 4.50
C TRP A 43 -7.86 5.75 6.02
N MET A 44 -6.67 6.16 6.43
CA MET A 44 -6.26 6.28 7.83
C MET A 44 -5.22 7.38 8.03
N ASP A 45 -4.98 7.75 9.28
CA ASP A 45 -3.88 8.63 9.66
C ASP A 45 -2.59 7.83 9.93
N VAL A 46 -1.51 8.55 10.21
CA VAL A 46 -0.19 7.95 10.49
C VAL A 46 -0.24 7.04 11.72
N ASP A 47 -0.94 7.42 12.78
CA ASP A 47 -1.02 6.63 14.01
C ASP A 47 -1.69 5.28 13.78
N ALA A 48 -2.82 5.29 13.09
CA ALA A 48 -3.55 4.08 12.72
C ALA A 48 -2.72 3.17 11.80
N PHE A 49 -1.98 3.72 10.84
CA PHE A 49 -1.09 2.93 9.98
C PHE A 49 -0.01 2.20 10.79
N PHE A 50 0.69 2.91 11.68
CA PHE A 50 1.73 2.30 12.51
C PHE A 50 1.17 1.33 13.57
N ALA A 51 -0.08 1.50 14.01
CA ALA A 51 -0.74 0.53 14.89
C ALA A 51 -1.05 -0.81 14.18
N GLN A 52 -1.06 -0.82 12.84
CA GLN A 52 -1.40 -1.99 12.02
C GLN A 52 -0.16 -2.70 11.45
N THR A 53 1.04 -2.12 11.46
CA THR A 53 2.26 -2.74 10.87
C THR A 53 2.59 -4.11 11.46
N ALA A 54 2.13 -4.41 12.68
CA ALA A 54 2.26 -5.71 13.32
C ALA A 54 1.35 -6.82 12.73
N VAL A 55 0.60 -6.58 11.66
CA VAL A 55 -0.17 -7.64 10.96
C VAL A 55 0.71 -8.66 10.26
N LEU A 56 1.99 -8.34 10.00
CA LEU A 56 2.93 -9.24 9.35
C LEU A 56 3.89 -9.85 10.39
N PRO A 57 3.58 -11.02 10.97
CA PRO A 57 4.43 -11.64 11.99
C PRO A 57 5.65 -12.30 11.34
N LEU A 58 6.70 -11.52 11.10
CA LEU A 58 7.93 -11.98 10.45
C LEU A 58 8.70 -13.00 11.31
N ASP A 59 9.18 -14.07 10.66
CA ASP A 59 10.16 -15.03 11.18
C ASP A 59 11.49 -14.83 10.44
N GLY A 60 12.25 -13.83 10.89
CA GLY A 60 13.48 -13.39 10.23
C GLY A 60 13.29 -12.18 9.32
N PRO A 61 14.21 -11.95 8.37
CA PRO A 61 14.21 -10.74 7.57
C PRO A 61 13.08 -10.74 6.53
N ILE A 62 12.61 -9.54 6.20
CA ILE A 62 11.87 -9.28 4.97
C ILE A 62 12.83 -8.69 3.93
N MET A 63 12.72 -9.15 2.70
CA MET A 63 13.42 -8.59 1.55
C MET A 63 12.43 -7.81 0.70
N PHE A 64 12.84 -6.64 0.21
CA PHE A 64 12.15 -5.87 -0.81
C PHE A 64 13.05 -5.77 -2.05
N GLU A 65 12.49 -6.10 -3.21
CA GLU A 65 13.04 -5.78 -4.52
C GLU A 65 12.27 -4.58 -5.07
N ILE A 66 12.98 -3.52 -5.45
CA ILE A 66 12.40 -2.28 -5.95
C ILE A 66 12.58 -2.22 -7.47
N GLY A 67 11.48 -2.04 -8.18
CA GLY A 67 11.44 -1.92 -9.64
C GLY A 67 11.57 -0.48 -10.10
N GLU A 68 10.84 -0.13 -11.16
CA GLU A 68 10.83 1.22 -11.68
C GLU A 68 10.33 2.22 -10.64
N MET A 69 11.01 3.38 -10.56
CA MET A 69 10.59 4.53 -9.77
C MET A 69 10.44 5.74 -10.69
N VAL A 70 9.25 6.33 -10.69
CA VAL A 70 8.91 7.49 -11.50
C VAL A 70 8.45 8.61 -10.59
N ALA A 71 9.12 9.75 -10.70
CA ALA A 71 8.72 10.97 -10.01
C ALA A 71 8.35 12.07 -10.99
N GLN A 72 7.31 12.80 -10.63
CA GLN A 72 6.82 13.97 -11.36
C GLN A 72 6.28 14.97 -10.35
N GLU A 73 6.86 16.17 -10.35
CA GLU A 73 6.54 17.25 -9.40
C GLU A 73 6.69 16.75 -7.95
N GLU A 74 5.60 16.76 -7.18
CA GLU A 74 5.56 16.33 -5.78
C GLU A 74 5.16 14.85 -5.61
N ARG A 75 5.06 14.08 -6.69
CA ARG A 75 4.58 12.71 -6.65
C ARG A 75 5.66 11.74 -7.09
N VAL A 76 5.74 10.62 -6.40
CA VAL A 76 6.59 9.49 -6.76
C VAL A 76 5.76 8.21 -6.72
N TRP A 77 5.96 7.38 -7.73
CA TRP A 77 5.40 6.04 -7.84
C TRP A 77 6.56 5.06 -7.95
N PHE A 78 6.41 3.89 -7.35
CA PHE A 78 7.39 2.83 -7.53
C PHE A 78 6.75 1.45 -7.41
N GLU A 79 7.35 0.51 -8.15
CA GLU A 79 7.04 -0.91 -8.07
C GLU A 79 7.90 -1.56 -6.98
N ALA A 80 7.33 -2.51 -6.26
CA ALA A 80 8.09 -3.35 -5.37
C ALA A 80 7.52 -4.76 -5.29
N GLN A 81 8.34 -5.71 -4.89
CA GLN A 81 7.90 -7.01 -4.42
C GLN A 81 8.64 -7.39 -3.15
N SER A 82 7.97 -8.13 -2.26
CA SER A 82 8.54 -8.53 -0.98
C SER A 82 8.60 -10.04 -0.85
N ALA A 83 9.62 -10.54 -0.17
CA ALA A 83 9.71 -11.94 0.25
C ALA A 83 10.04 -12.04 1.74
N ALA A 84 9.27 -12.85 2.48
CA ALA A 84 9.49 -13.09 3.90
C ALA A 84 8.98 -14.46 4.35
N LYS A 85 9.49 -14.93 5.50
CA LYS A 85 8.91 -16.04 6.26
C LYS A 85 8.06 -15.47 7.39
N LEU A 86 6.92 -16.09 7.66
CA LEU A 86 6.06 -15.73 8.79
C LEU A 86 6.23 -16.72 9.94
N VAL A 87 5.95 -16.29 11.17
CA VAL A 87 6.00 -17.12 12.41
C VAL A 87 5.15 -18.40 12.29
N GLY A 88 4.09 -18.39 11.47
CA GLY A 88 3.28 -19.57 11.15
C GLY A 88 3.87 -20.52 10.09
N GLY A 89 5.08 -20.26 9.61
CA GLY A 89 5.77 -21.04 8.57
C GLY A 89 5.37 -20.70 7.13
N ALA A 90 4.37 -19.83 6.93
CA ALA A 90 3.90 -19.42 5.61
C ALA A 90 4.95 -18.57 4.87
N ASP A 91 5.05 -18.79 3.55
CA ASP A 91 5.81 -17.94 2.63
C ASP A 91 5.00 -16.70 2.27
N TYR A 92 5.48 -15.53 2.67
CA TYR A 92 4.91 -14.26 2.22
C TYR A 92 5.66 -13.75 0.99
N ARG A 93 4.99 -13.74 -0.17
CA ARG A 93 5.49 -13.18 -1.43
C ARG A 93 4.44 -12.27 -2.06
N ASN A 94 4.61 -10.96 -1.93
CA ASN A 94 3.61 -9.99 -2.38
C ASN A 94 4.21 -9.01 -3.39
N ILE A 95 3.35 -8.47 -4.26
CA ILE A 95 3.67 -7.47 -5.28
C ILE A 95 2.94 -6.17 -4.98
N TYR A 96 3.58 -5.04 -5.25
CA TYR A 96 3.09 -3.74 -4.84
C TYR A 96 3.30 -2.66 -5.90
N ILE A 97 2.38 -1.71 -5.91
CA ILE A 97 2.61 -0.34 -6.37
C ILE A 97 2.42 0.60 -5.18
N PHE A 98 3.36 1.50 -4.99
CA PHE A 98 3.27 2.57 -4.01
C PHE A 98 3.18 3.93 -4.70
N GLN A 99 2.45 4.86 -4.07
CA GLN A 99 2.44 6.27 -4.44
C GLN A 99 2.68 7.12 -3.21
N LEU A 100 3.64 8.03 -3.29
CA LEU A 100 3.84 9.06 -2.28
C LEU A 100 3.58 10.43 -2.90
N GLN A 101 2.91 11.31 -2.15
CA GLN A 101 3.00 12.75 -2.37
C GLN A 101 3.93 13.33 -1.31
N VAL A 102 4.90 14.13 -1.76
CA VAL A 102 5.97 14.68 -0.94
C VAL A 102 5.98 16.19 -1.05
N GLN A 103 5.86 16.87 0.09
CA GLN A 103 5.93 18.33 0.21
C GLN A 103 6.89 18.67 1.36
N ASP A 104 7.75 19.66 1.16
CA ASP A 104 8.75 20.09 2.15
C ASP A 104 9.60 18.93 2.72
N GLY A 105 9.87 17.92 1.89
CA GLY A 105 10.63 16.72 2.26
C GLY A 105 9.89 15.75 3.19
N ARG A 106 8.56 15.87 3.32
CA ARG A 106 7.70 14.98 4.10
C ARG A 106 6.60 14.37 3.22
N ILE A 107 6.20 13.15 3.54
CA ILE A 107 5.08 12.45 2.90
C ILE A 107 3.77 13.07 3.43
N THR A 108 2.98 13.68 2.56
CA THR A 108 1.65 14.24 2.89
C THR A 108 0.50 13.33 2.43
N GLN A 109 0.80 12.39 1.53
CA GLN A 109 -0.10 11.32 1.16
C GLN A 109 0.69 10.05 0.83
N TYR A 110 0.20 8.92 1.32
CA TYR A 110 0.71 7.60 0.99
C TYR A 110 -0.43 6.74 0.43
N LYS A 111 -0.16 5.97 -0.61
CA LYS A 111 -1.08 4.97 -1.14
C LYS A 111 -0.34 3.68 -1.43
N GLU A 112 -0.90 2.57 -0.98
CA GLU A 112 -0.36 1.23 -1.17
C GLU A 112 -1.37 0.35 -1.89
N PHE A 113 -0.89 -0.32 -2.93
CA PHE A 113 -1.63 -1.31 -3.69
C PHE A 113 -0.84 -2.60 -3.70
N GLY A 114 -1.15 -3.51 -2.77
CA GLY A 114 -0.63 -4.87 -2.77
C GLY A 114 -1.58 -5.87 -3.45
N ASP A 115 -1.14 -7.11 -3.66
CA ASP A 115 -2.04 -8.24 -3.91
C ASP A 115 -2.84 -8.54 -2.62
N THR A 116 -3.98 -7.88 -2.50
CA THR A 116 -4.89 -8.01 -1.35
C THR A 116 -5.41 -9.44 -1.16
N LEU A 117 -5.52 -10.24 -2.23
CA LEU A 117 -5.94 -11.63 -2.14
C LEU A 117 -4.81 -12.49 -1.55
N HIS A 118 -3.56 -12.25 -1.96
CA HIS A 118 -2.39 -12.90 -1.37
C HIS A 118 -2.24 -12.54 0.11
N ILE A 119 -2.38 -11.26 0.46
CA ILE A 119 -2.40 -10.80 1.86
C ILE A 119 -3.46 -11.55 2.64
N TRP A 120 -4.70 -11.52 2.16
CA TRP A 120 -5.82 -12.20 2.81
C TRP A 120 -5.45 -13.67 3.00
N ARG A 121 -5.07 -14.41 1.95
CA ARG A 121 -4.77 -15.85 2.02
C ARG A 121 -3.62 -16.22 2.97
N THR A 122 -2.63 -15.36 3.13
CA THR A 122 -1.36 -15.72 3.79
C THR A 122 -1.29 -15.27 5.24
N ILE A 123 -1.95 -14.17 5.60
CA ILE A 123 -1.90 -13.62 6.94
C ILE A 123 -3.11 -14.10 7.76
N ASP A 124 -2.82 -14.71 8.90
CA ASP A 124 -3.81 -15.14 9.88
C ASP A 124 -3.84 -14.16 11.06
N ASP A 125 -4.45 -13.00 10.83
CA ASP A 125 -4.64 -11.95 11.84
C ASP A 125 -6.08 -11.42 11.76
N PRO A 126 -6.77 -11.15 12.90
CA PRO A 126 -8.13 -10.61 12.89
C PRO A 126 -8.27 -9.27 12.14
N ARG A 127 -7.20 -8.47 12.04
CA ARG A 127 -7.18 -7.22 11.26
C ARG A 127 -7.16 -7.48 9.75
N VAL A 128 -6.86 -8.70 9.32
CA VAL A 128 -6.87 -9.15 7.92
C VAL A 128 -8.11 -10.01 7.62
N ARG A 129 -8.44 -10.95 8.52
CA ARG A 129 -9.51 -11.96 8.34
C ARG A 129 -10.85 -11.57 8.94
N GLY A 130 -10.88 -10.48 9.71
CA GLY A 130 -12.10 -9.98 10.32
C GLY A 130 -13.14 -9.48 9.31
N PRO A 131 -14.30 -9.01 9.80
CA PRO A 131 -15.36 -8.50 8.94
C PRO A 131 -14.85 -7.41 8.00
N ALA A 132 -15.15 -7.55 6.72
CA ALA A 132 -14.76 -6.56 5.72
C ALA A 132 -15.38 -5.19 6.02
N ILE A 133 -14.64 -4.13 5.72
CA ILE A 133 -15.12 -2.75 5.81
C ILE A 133 -15.82 -2.35 4.52
N ALA A 134 -16.57 -1.25 4.56
CA ALA A 134 -17.04 -0.63 3.33
C ALA A 134 -15.85 -0.16 2.49
N ARG A 135 -15.80 -0.57 1.22
CA ARG A 135 -14.75 -0.17 0.29
C ARG A 135 -14.74 1.35 0.12
N GLN A 136 -13.59 1.94 0.34
CA GLN A 136 -13.42 3.39 0.25
C GLN A 136 -12.85 3.79 -1.12
N PRO A 137 -13.27 4.95 -1.68
CA PRO A 137 -12.75 5.41 -2.95
C PRO A 137 -11.29 5.87 -2.84
N LEU A 138 -10.49 5.48 -3.83
CA LEU A 138 -9.11 5.94 -3.99
C LEU A 138 -9.01 7.43 -4.37
N LEU A 139 -9.95 7.88 -5.19
CA LEU A 139 -9.90 9.20 -5.82
C LEU A 139 -10.33 10.27 -4.82
N THR A 140 -9.42 11.20 -4.53
CA THR A 140 -9.69 12.37 -3.69
C THR A 140 -10.13 13.58 -4.52
N LYS A 141 -9.94 13.52 -5.84
CA LYS A 141 -10.45 14.46 -6.83
C LYS A 141 -10.85 13.70 -8.08
N VAL A 142 -12.13 13.78 -8.45
CA VAL A 142 -12.63 13.27 -9.73
C VAL A 142 -12.52 14.38 -10.76
N THR A 143 -11.70 14.21 -11.79
CA THR A 143 -11.48 15.21 -12.85
C THR A 143 -12.42 15.04 -14.03
N ARG A 144 -12.90 13.82 -14.26
CA ARG A 144 -13.82 13.48 -15.34
C ARG A 144 -14.63 12.25 -14.94
N ARG A 145 -15.89 12.20 -15.36
CA ARG A 145 -16.75 11.01 -15.24
C ARG A 145 -17.24 10.63 -16.63
N LEU A 146 -17.16 9.34 -16.93
CA LEU A 146 -17.66 8.73 -18.15
C LEU A 146 -18.55 7.55 -17.75
N THR A 147 -19.62 7.33 -18.51
CA THR A 147 -20.53 6.19 -18.31
C THR A 147 -20.62 5.45 -19.63
N GLY A 148 -20.51 4.13 -19.57
CA GLY A 148 -20.59 3.26 -20.75
C GLY A 148 -20.81 1.81 -20.31
N ASN A 149 -21.02 0.91 -21.26
CA ASN A 149 -21.45 -0.46 -21.00
C ASN A 149 -20.28 -1.45 -20.73
N ALA A 150 -19.07 -0.92 -20.52
CA ALA A 150 -17.80 -1.65 -20.58
C ALA A 150 -17.65 -2.48 -21.88
N ILE A 151 -16.48 -3.08 -22.10
CA ILE A 151 -16.35 -4.09 -23.17
C ILE A 151 -17.04 -5.35 -22.64
N ALA A 152 -18.37 -5.42 -22.77
CA ALA A 152 -19.08 -6.67 -22.64
C ALA A 152 -18.76 -7.50 -23.88
N GLY A 153 -18.00 -8.59 -23.72
CA GLY A 153 -17.83 -9.58 -24.77
C GLY A 153 -19.22 -9.97 -25.27
N GLY A 154 -19.48 -9.82 -26.57
CA GLY A 154 -20.78 -10.12 -27.14
C GLY A 154 -21.14 -11.57 -26.86
N SER A 155 -22.03 -11.81 -25.90
CA SER A 155 -22.86 -13.00 -25.92
C SER A 155 -23.90 -12.76 -27.01
N VAL A 156 -23.54 -13.15 -28.23
CA VAL A 156 -24.52 -13.50 -29.25
C VAL A 156 -25.29 -14.68 -28.67
N HIS A 157 -26.41 -14.39 -28.02
CA HIS A 157 -27.47 -15.37 -27.88
C HIS A 157 -28.15 -15.41 -29.24
N ASP A 158 -27.66 -16.28 -30.13
CA ASP A 158 -28.47 -16.75 -31.23
C ASP A 158 -29.57 -17.65 -30.67
N ALA A 159 -30.77 -17.41 -31.17
CA ALA A 159 -32.05 -17.96 -30.76
C ALA A 159 -32.22 -19.46 -31.05
#